data_AF-A0A8G2CPU0-F1
#
_entry.id   AF-A0A8G2CPU0-F1
#
_cell.length_a   1.000
_cell.length_b   1.000
_cell.length_c   1.000
_cell.angle_alpha   90.00
_cell.angle_beta   90.00
_cell.angle_gamma   90.00
#
_symmetry.space_group_name_H-M   'P 1'
#
loop_
_entity.id
_entity.type
_entity.pdbx_description
1 polymer ?
#
loop_
_entity_poly.entity_id
_entity_poly.type
_entity_poly.pdbx_seq_one_letter_code
_entity_poly.pdbx_strand_id
1 'polypeptide(L)'
;MGDYEIVALDPATADRVLPTPAEMTPVREIRYHTRGWMPAELDTLRDMLGADASWEEIAIAVRRTIETVKDKAWELGLYRPKFRPWTEDEDRVLITDYGSVPTATLALRLERGVPAVYVRAGLLGLTKAAPPPWSEAEDAVLRAVYTTEATIAEIAARLGRSGSGVISRASHLGLRRPEGPKPWHPDEQALALKLAEEGYLYPVIRRKLAAKGFPFRAESSFQAFIAASGYHRGWGRPWIEEECDLLRQAYQTGDNLVALSHRLGRSRHSIRWKAAELNLSGTHPKPNGARQGRPWSEADDEMLRANYGRGRMKTCELAGLLDRPKSAVYNRAFTLGLDHGYCRDWTPDEDLLIRIAHAAGVSMIDLAKVMRRDPTIVSKRAIKIGLSFSQRDHAAPRNLRAHRPVLDRAAILALAAPTGPAGDPWRSFKVVRVFGHD
;
A
#
# COMPACT_ATOMS: atom_id res chain seq x y z
N MET A 1 -27.38 32.35 -24.23
CA MET A 1 -26.65 32.84 -25.41
C MET A 1 -25.82 34.00 -24.92
N GLY A 2 -24.54 33.76 -24.63
CA GLY A 2 -23.61 34.79 -24.20
C GLY A 2 -22.54 34.89 -25.30
N ASP A 3 -22.53 36.03 -25.97
CA ASP A 3 -21.64 36.34 -27.08
C ASP A 3 -20.19 36.42 -26.58
N TYR A 4 -19.30 35.65 -27.19
CA TYR A 4 -17.87 35.76 -26.96
C TYR A 4 -17.32 36.86 -27.87
N GLU A 5 -16.99 38.00 -27.26
CA GLU A 5 -16.30 39.11 -27.90
C GLU A 5 -14.86 38.70 -28.23
N ILE A 6 -14.53 38.62 -29.52
CA ILE A 6 -13.18 38.33 -30.00
C ILE A 6 -12.31 39.55 -29.71
N VAL A 7 -11.48 39.47 -28.67
CA VAL A 7 -10.46 40.48 -28.37
C VAL A 7 -9.39 40.40 -29.46
N ALA A 8 -9.34 41.40 -30.33
CA ALA A 8 -8.27 41.57 -31.30
C ALA A 8 -6.94 41.81 -30.57
N LEU A 9 -5.95 40.96 -30.84
CA LEU A 9 -4.60 41.10 -30.34
C LEU A 9 -3.97 42.39 -30.88
N ASP A 10 -3.39 43.18 -29.98
CA ASP A 10 -2.68 44.42 -30.24
C ASP A 10 -1.50 44.18 -31.22
N PRO A 11 -1.48 44.83 -32.40
CA PRO A 11 -0.41 44.65 -33.39
C PRO A 11 0.97 45.14 -32.91
N ALA A 12 1.06 45.83 -31.76
CA ALA A 12 2.32 46.36 -31.24
C ALA A 12 3.24 45.32 -30.56
N THR A 13 2.83 44.05 -30.42
CA THR A 13 3.67 43.00 -29.83
C THR A 13 4.56 42.26 -30.85
N ALA A 14 4.58 42.71 -32.11
CA ALA A 14 5.24 42.03 -33.23
C ALA A 14 6.78 42.23 -33.30
N ASP A 15 7.35 43.14 -32.51
CA ASP A 15 8.80 43.43 -32.52
C ASP A 15 9.58 42.70 -31.41
N ARG A 16 9.28 41.41 -31.20
CA ARG A 16 10.29 40.52 -30.62
C ARG A 16 11.26 40.17 -31.73
N VAL A 17 12.42 40.84 -31.73
CA VAL A 17 13.57 40.50 -32.57
C VAL A 17 13.77 38.99 -32.50
N LEU A 18 13.45 38.30 -33.59
CA LEU A 18 13.65 36.86 -33.70
C LEU A 18 15.18 36.62 -33.67
N PRO A 19 15.67 35.68 -32.85
CA PRO A 19 17.08 35.34 -32.84
C PRO A 19 17.52 34.95 -34.25
N THR A 20 18.69 35.41 -34.67
CA THR A 20 19.18 35.17 -36.03
C THR A 20 19.42 33.66 -36.23
N PRO A 21 19.34 33.11 -37.47
CA PRO A 21 19.50 31.67 -37.71
C PRO A 21 20.83 31.08 -37.18
N ALA A 22 21.83 31.92 -36.92
CA ALA A 22 23.10 31.55 -36.31
C ALA A 22 23.02 31.28 -34.79
N GLU A 23 21.99 31.78 -34.11
CA GLU A 23 21.76 31.62 -32.66
C GLU A 23 20.80 30.47 -32.33
N MET A 24 20.11 29.92 -33.33
CA MET A 24 19.25 28.75 -33.16
C MET A 24 20.09 27.48 -33.24
N THR A 25 20.23 26.77 -32.12
CA THR A 25 20.77 25.40 -32.16
C THR A 25 19.85 24.59 -33.07
N PRO A 26 20.35 23.93 -34.14
CA PRO A 26 19.49 23.20 -35.05
C PRO A 26 18.73 22.15 -34.26
N VAL A 27 17.40 22.19 -34.30
CA VAL A 27 16.55 21.16 -33.73
C VAL A 27 16.95 19.86 -34.41
N ARG A 28 17.68 19.02 -33.69
CA ARG A 28 18.09 17.72 -34.19
C ARG A 28 16.84 16.88 -34.34
N GLU A 29 16.59 16.38 -35.55
CA GLU A 29 15.57 15.38 -35.78
C GLU A 29 15.92 14.13 -34.97
N ILE A 30 15.20 13.93 -33.86
CA ILE A 30 15.36 12.74 -33.03
C ILE A 30 14.76 11.60 -33.84
N ARG A 31 15.59 10.63 -34.23
CA ARG A 31 15.12 9.44 -34.95
C ARG A 31 13.97 8.81 -34.17
N TYR A 32 12.83 8.67 -34.83
CA TYR A 32 11.61 8.07 -34.31
C TYR A 32 11.93 6.71 -33.67
N HIS A 33 11.71 6.58 -32.36
CA HIS A 33 11.84 5.30 -31.69
C HIS A 33 10.62 4.45 -32.06
N THR A 34 10.85 3.30 -32.69
CA THR A 34 9.84 2.28 -33.03
C THR A 34 9.01 1.77 -31.85
N ARG A 35 9.31 2.20 -30.61
CA ARG A 35 8.60 1.87 -29.37
C ARG A 35 7.86 3.05 -28.73
N GLY A 36 7.92 4.26 -29.30
CA GLY A 36 7.21 5.44 -28.80
C GLY A 36 5.70 5.30 -28.95
N TRP A 37 4.94 5.76 -27.96
CA TRP A 37 3.47 5.75 -28.01
C TRP A 37 2.96 6.93 -28.85
N MET A 38 2.11 6.65 -29.83
CA MET A 38 1.50 7.65 -30.69
C MET A 38 0.29 8.30 -30.02
N PRO A 39 -0.02 9.58 -30.31
CA PRO A 39 -1.21 10.25 -29.79
C PRO A 39 -2.49 9.43 -30.00
N ALA A 40 -2.68 8.87 -31.21
CA ALA A 40 -3.84 8.02 -31.51
C ALA A 40 -3.89 6.72 -30.68
N GLU A 41 -2.74 6.11 -30.35
CA GLU A 41 -2.67 4.95 -29.45
C GLU A 41 -3.07 5.34 -28.01
N LEU A 42 -2.70 6.55 -27.57
CA LEU A 42 -3.04 7.08 -26.25
C LEU A 42 -4.53 7.42 -26.14
N ASP A 43 -5.11 7.97 -27.20
CA ASP A 43 -6.54 8.29 -27.24
C ASP A 43 -7.38 7.01 -27.29
N THR A 44 -6.99 6.03 -28.11
CA THR A 44 -7.60 4.69 -28.12
C THR A 44 -7.53 4.03 -26.74
N LEU A 45 -6.38 4.11 -26.06
CA LEU A 45 -6.21 3.61 -24.69
C LEU A 45 -7.16 4.32 -23.70
N ARG A 46 -7.30 5.65 -23.77
CA ARG A 46 -8.18 6.42 -22.87
C ARG A 46 -9.64 6.10 -23.11
N ASP A 47 -10.07 6.08 -24.37
CA ASP A 47 -11.46 5.86 -24.75
C ASP A 47 -11.91 4.45 -24.39
N MET A 48 -11.11 3.45 -24.74
CA MET A 48 -11.44 2.05 -24.41
C MET A 48 -11.39 1.77 -22.91
N LEU A 49 -10.48 2.42 -22.18
CA LEU A 49 -10.45 2.29 -20.72
C LEU A 49 -11.67 2.97 -20.07
N GLY A 50 -12.11 4.12 -20.60
CA GLY A 50 -13.31 4.83 -20.18
C GLY A 50 -14.60 4.07 -20.50
N ALA A 51 -14.59 3.24 -21.54
CA ALA A 51 -15.66 2.31 -21.91
C ALA A 51 -15.56 0.95 -21.20
N ASP A 52 -14.72 0.82 -20.17
CA ASP A 52 -14.51 -0.40 -19.39
C ASP A 52 -14.04 -1.65 -20.19
N ALA A 53 -13.46 -1.47 -21.38
CA ALA A 53 -12.94 -2.57 -22.21
C ALA A 53 -11.84 -3.40 -21.49
N SER A 54 -11.72 -4.69 -21.78
CA SER A 54 -10.71 -5.53 -21.16
C SER A 54 -9.28 -5.12 -21.55
N TRP A 55 -8.28 -5.47 -20.73
CA TRP A 55 -6.88 -5.20 -21.08
C TRP A 55 -6.45 -5.91 -22.37
N GLU A 56 -7.09 -7.03 -22.70
CA GLU A 56 -6.84 -7.81 -23.92
C GLU A 56 -7.40 -7.10 -25.15
N GLU A 57 -8.62 -6.56 -25.05
CA GLU A 57 -9.25 -5.76 -26.12
C GLU A 57 -8.44 -4.50 -26.41
N ILE A 58 -8.00 -3.80 -25.36
CA ILE A 58 -7.16 -2.60 -25.47
C ILE A 58 -5.80 -2.96 -26.11
N ALA A 59 -5.19 -4.06 -25.69
CA ALA A 59 -3.92 -4.54 -26.24
C ALA A 59 -4.03 -4.87 -27.73
N ILE A 60 -5.12 -5.50 -28.16
CA ILE A 60 -5.41 -5.80 -29.57
C ILE A 60 -5.59 -4.49 -30.36
N ALA A 61 -6.39 -3.55 -29.84
CA ALA A 61 -6.68 -2.29 -30.52
C ALA A 61 -5.43 -1.41 -30.72
N VAL A 62 -4.58 -1.33 -29.69
CA VAL A 62 -3.32 -0.57 -29.72
C VAL A 62 -2.18 -1.39 -30.38
N ARG A 63 -2.42 -2.67 -30.70
CA ARG A 63 -1.42 -3.61 -31.27
C ARG A 63 -0.15 -3.71 -30.44
N ARG A 64 -0.30 -3.72 -29.12
CA ARG A 64 0.80 -3.82 -28.14
C ARG A 64 0.54 -4.94 -27.13
N THR A 65 1.54 -5.27 -26.32
CA THR A 65 1.36 -6.30 -25.27
C THR A 65 0.59 -5.73 -24.09
N ILE A 66 -0.15 -6.60 -23.40
CA ILE A 66 -0.92 -6.25 -22.20
C ILE A 66 -0.04 -5.55 -21.15
N GLU A 67 1.18 -6.02 -20.94
CA GLU A 67 2.14 -5.42 -20.01
C GLU A 67 2.49 -3.98 -20.39
N THR A 68 2.79 -3.72 -21.67
CA THR A 68 3.13 -2.36 -22.11
C THR A 68 1.95 -1.39 -22.02
N VAL A 69 0.73 -1.89 -22.26
CA VAL A 69 -0.51 -1.13 -22.09
C VAL A 69 -0.75 -0.80 -20.62
N LYS A 70 -0.56 -1.76 -19.71
CA LYS A 70 -0.65 -1.54 -18.26
C LYS A 70 0.37 -0.53 -17.78
N ASP A 71 1.62 -0.68 -18.20
CA ASP A 71 2.71 0.24 -17.85
C ASP A 71 2.40 1.66 -18.34
N LYS A 72 1.87 1.79 -19.58
CA LYS A 72 1.49 3.11 -20.09
C LYS A 72 0.28 3.69 -19.38
N ALA A 73 -0.74 2.90 -19.08
CA ALA A 73 -1.88 3.34 -18.29
C ALA A 73 -1.44 3.83 -16.90
N TRP A 74 -0.46 3.15 -16.28
CA TRP A 74 0.14 3.59 -15.02
C TRP A 74 0.89 4.92 -15.16
N GLU A 75 1.69 5.08 -16.21
CA GLU A 75 2.40 6.33 -16.52
C GLU A 75 1.43 7.51 -16.72
N LEU A 76 0.30 7.26 -17.39
CA LEU A 76 -0.74 8.26 -17.65
C LEU A 76 -1.69 8.51 -16.45
N GLY A 77 -1.50 7.81 -15.33
CA GLY A 77 -2.38 7.91 -14.17
C GLY A 77 -3.79 7.35 -14.39
N LEU A 78 -3.99 6.56 -15.44
CA LEU A 78 -5.25 5.91 -15.79
C LEU A 78 -5.40 4.64 -14.94
N TYR A 79 -5.84 4.83 -13.69
CA TYR A 79 -5.94 3.76 -12.71
C TYR A 79 -7.34 3.15 -12.69
N ARG A 80 -7.43 1.83 -12.94
CA ARG A 80 -8.55 1.04 -12.45
C ARG A 80 -8.40 0.85 -10.95
N PRO A 81 -9.42 1.16 -10.12
CA PRO A 81 -9.42 0.79 -8.72
C PRO A 81 -9.06 -0.69 -8.59
N LYS A 82 -7.95 -1.03 -7.93
CA LYS A 82 -7.55 -2.44 -7.68
C LYS A 82 -8.66 -3.24 -6.99
N PHE A 83 -9.61 -2.56 -6.35
CA PHE A 83 -10.76 -3.15 -5.70
C PHE A 83 -11.99 -2.33 -6.08
N ARG A 84 -12.94 -2.94 -6.80
CA ARG A 84 -14.30 -2.42 -6.92
C ARG A 84 -14.86 -2.30 -5.48
N PRO A 85 -15.26 -1.12 -4.99
CA PRO A 85 -15.85 -0.99 -3.66
C PRO A 85 -17.13 -1.82 -3.58
N TRP A 86 -17.46 -2.34 -2.40
CA TRP A 86 -18.72 -3.04 -2.19
C TRP A 86 -19.86 -2.03 -2.11
N THR A 87 -20.92 -2.24 -2.88
CA THR A 87 -22.12 -1.39 -2.80
C THR A 87 -23.07 -1.85 -1.71
N GLU A 88 -23.97 -0.97 -1.26
CA GLU A 88 -25.01 -1.32 -0.30
C GLU A 88 -25.96 -2.41 -0.85
N ASP A 89 -26.18 -2.42 -2.17
CA ASP A 89 -26.99 -3.45 -2.83
C ASP A 89 -26.30 -4.82 -2.83
N GLU A 90 -24.99 -4.86 -3.11
CA GLU A 90 -24.19 -6.09 -3.02
C GLU A 90 -24.18 -6.62 -1.57
N ASP A 91 -24.08 -5.74 -0.57
CA ASP A 91 -24.17 -6.11 0.85
C ASP A 91 -25.56 -6.64 1.20
N ARG A 92 -26.64 -6.04 0.71
CA ARG A 92 -28.02 -6.49 0.94
C ARG A 92 -28.25 -7.89 0.37
N VAL A 93 -27.72 -8.14 -0.82
CA VAL A 93 -27.73 -9.46 -1.47
C VAL A 93 -26.99 -10.49 -0.61
N LEU A 94 -25.81 -10.15 -0.07
CA LEU A 94 -25.11 -11.04 0.85
C LEU A 94 -25.89 -11.25 2.16
N ILE A 95 -26.43 -10.20 2.78
CA ILE A 95 -27.18 -10.33 4.03
C ILE A 95 -28.40 -11.25 3.89
N THR A 96 -29.06 -11.21 2.73
CA THR A 96 -30.29 -11.98 2.48
C THR A 96 -29.99 -13.43 2.09
N ASP A 97 -29.00 -13.63 1.21
CA ASP A 97 -28.84 -14.90 0.49
C ASP A 97 -27.59 -15.70 0.91
N TYR A 98 -26.70 -15.11 1.72
CA TYR A 98 -25.49 -15.79 2.17
C TYR A 98 -25.81 -16.88 3.20
N GLY A 99 -25.53 -18.13 2.82
CA GLY A 99 -25.83 -19.32 3.64
C GLY A 99 -27.06 -20.11 3.18
N SER A 100 -27.94 -19.50 2.38
CA SER A 100 -29.07 -20.18 1.71
C SER A 100 -28.73 -20.52 0.26
N VAL A 101 -27.97 -19.67 -0.43
CA VAL A 101 -27.51 -19.88 -1.82
C VAL A 101 -26.03 -20.28 -1.82
N PRO A 102 -25.60 -21.23 -2.67
CA PRO A 102 -24.19 -21.57 -2.83
C PRO A 102 -23.33 -20.33 -3.14
N THR A 103 -22.22 -20.17 -2.42
CA THR A 103 -21.34 -19.00 -2.53
C THR A 103 -20.80 -18.77 -3.95
N ALA A 104 -20.61 -19.84 -4.73
CA ALA A 104 -20.19 -19.74 -6.14
C ALA A 104 -21.26 -19.05 -7.00
N THR A 105 -22.54 -19.34 -6.76
CA THR A 105 -23.67 -18.69 -7.45
C THR A 105 -23.80 -17.23 -7.05
N LEU A 106 -23.58 -16.91 -5.77
CA LEU A 106 -23.52 -15.53 -5.29
C LEU A 106 -22.35 -14.76 -5.92
N ALA A 107 -21.18 -15.38 -6.01
CA ALA A 107 -20.00 -14.81 -6.64
C ALA A 107 -20.23 -14.48 -8.12
N LEU A 108 -20.89 -15.38 -8.86
CA LEU A 108 -21.30 -15.14 -10.24
C LEU A 108 -22.32 -13.99 -10.34
N ARG A 109 -23.38 -14.01 -9.53
CA ARG A 109 -24.43 -12.97 -9.56
C ARG A 109 -23.92 -11.58 -9.18
N LEU A 110 -22.91 -11.51 -8.32
CA LEU A 110 -22.27 -10.26 -7.90
C LEU A 110 -21.09 -9.86 -8.80
N GLU A 111 -20.71 -10.72 -9.75
CA GLU A 111 -19.52 -10.57 -10.59
C GLU A 111 -18.25 -10.32 -9.74
N ARG A 112 -18.10 -11.12 -8.68
CA ARG A 112 -16.99 -11.07 -7.72
C ARG A 112 -16.32 -12.44 -7.63
N GLY A 113 -15.05 -12.45 -7.21
CA GLY A 113 -14.39 -13.69 -6.84
C GLY A 113 -15.00 -14.31 -5.58
N VAL A 114 -15.13 -15.63 -5.55
CA VAL A 114 -15.58 -16.40 -4.35
C VAL A 114 -14.81 -16.01 -3.07
N PRO A 115 -13.48 -15.81 -3.09
CA PRO A 115 -12.75 -15.32 -1.90
C PRO A 115 -13.20 -13.94 -1.42
N ALA A 116 -13.56 -13.03 -2.32
CA ALA A 116 -14.03 -11.69 -1.96
C ALA A 116 -15.39 -11.75 -1.24
N VAL A 117 -16.27 -12.66 -1.68
CA VAL A 117 -17.56 -12.92 -1.03
C VAL A 117 -17.36 -13.47 0.38
N TYR A 118 -16.44 -14.42 0.59
CA TYR A 118 -16.12 -14.92 1.94
C TYR A 118 -15.61 -13.83 2.88
N VAL A 119 -14.66 -13.02 2.42
CA VAL A 119 -14.12 -11.91 3.22
C VAL A 119 -15.21 -10.91 3.55
N ARG A 120 -16.05 -10.53 2.58
CA ARG A 120 -17.13 -9.58 2.80
C ARG A 120 -18.20 -10.13 3.75
N ALA A 121 -18.60 -11.38 3.58
CA ALA A 121 -19.54 -12.04 4.48
C ALA A 121 -18.98 -12.14 5.91
N GLY A 122 -17.67 -12.37 6.08
CA GLY A 122 -17.01 -12.30 7.38
C GLY A 122 -17.06 -10.90 8.00
N LEU A 123 -16.81 -9.85 7.22
CA LEU A 123 -16.92 -8.45 7.67
C LEU A 123 -18.37 -8.04 8.01
N LEU A 124 -19.36 -8.59 7.30
CA LEU A 124 -20.78 -8.39 7.58
C LEU A 124 -21.29 -9.25 8.77
N GLY A 125 -20.47 -10.18 9.26
CA GLY A 125 -20.81 -11.10 10.34
C GLY A 125 -21.78 -12.22 9.94
N LEU A 126 -21.83 -12.57 8.65
CA LEU A 126 -22.71 -13.57 8.07
C LEU A 126 -22.11 -14.98 8.10
N THR A 127 -20.80 -15.11 8.28
CA THR A 127 -20.16 -16.41 8.51
C THR A 127 -20.48 -16.91 9.92
N LYS A 128 -20.85 -18.19 10.06
CA LYS A 128 -21.01 -18.82 11.39
C LYS A 128 -19.79 -18.50 12.26
N ALA A 129 -20.04 -18.28 13.55
CA ALA A 129 -19.04 -17.94 14.55
C ALA A 129 -17.84 -18.89 14.49
N ALA A 130 -16.70 -18.40 14.98
CA ALA A 130 -15.40 -19.06 14.98
C ALA A 130 -15.48 -20.60 15.04
N PRO A 131 -14.61 -21.31 14.29
CA PRO A 131 -14.60 -22.77 14.33
C PRO A 131 -14.60 -23.27 15.78
N PRO A 132 -15.30 -24.38 16.08
CA PRO A 132 -15.46 -24.88 17.44
C PRO A 132 -14.12 -24.90 18.19
N PRO A 133 -14.08 -24.65 19.51
CA PRO A 133 -12.83 -24.78 20.26
C PRO A 133 -12.22 -26.17 20.04
N TRP A 134 -10.90 -26.26 20.11
CA TRP A 134 -10.18 -27.53 20.00
C TRP A 134 -10.52 -28.42 21.20
N SER A 135 -10.93 -29.65 20.94
CA SER A 135 -11.18 -30.66 21.96
C SER A 135 -9.90 -31.40 22.33
N GLU A 136 -9.84 -31.93 23.56
CA GLU A 136 -8.72 -32.78 24.00
C GLU A 136 -8.55 -34.03 23.14
N ALA A 137 -9.65 -34.56 22.57
CA ALA A 137 -9.60 -35.68 21.64
C ALA A 137 -8.92 -35.30 20.32
N GLU A 138 -9.21 -34.12 19.77
CA GLU A 138 -8.52 -33.59 18.58
C GLU A 138 -7.04 -33.33 18.87
N ASP A 139 -6.71 -32.79 20.06
CA ASP A 139 -5.33 -32.58 20.47
C ASP A 139 -4.57 -33.90 20.66
N ALA A 140 -5.22 -34.95 21.18
CA ALA A 140 -4.63 -36.28 21.30
C ALA A 140 -4.32 -36.89 19.91
N VAL A 141 -5.25 -36.78 18.96
CA VAL A 141 -5.01 -37.18 17.56
C VAL A 141 -3.89 -36.35 16.95
N LEU A 142 -3.84 -35.04 17.23
CA LEU A 142 -2.79 -34.16 16.74
C LEU A 142 -1.42 -34.56 17.32
N ARG A 143 -1.30 -34.82 18.62
CA ARG A 143 -0.05 -35.31 19.25
C ARG A 143 0.41 -36.64 18.66
N ALA A 144 -0.52 -37.55 18.35
CA ALA A 144 -0.21 -38.87 17.80
C ALA A 144 0.20 -38.85 16.32
N VAL A 145 -0.45 -38.00 15.51
CA VAL A 145 -0.31 -38.03 14.04
C VAL A 145 0.62 -36.93 13.53
N TYR A 146 0.74 -35.80 14.23
CA TYR A 146 1.53 -34.65 13.75
C TYR A 146 3.04 -34.90 13.78
N THR A 147 3.51 -35.81 14.62
CA THR A 147 4.91 -36.26 14.67
C THR A 147 5.17 -37.45 13.72
N THR A 148 4.19 -37.90 12.95
CA THR A 148 4.34 -38.96 11.93
C THR A 148 4.35 -38.35 10.51
N GLU A 149 4.67 -39.14 9.48
CA GLU A 149 4.82 -38.65 8.10
C GLU A 149 3.53 -38.17 7.40
N ALA A 150 2.37 -38.29 8.04
CA ALA A 150 1.08 -37.89 7.44
C ALA A 150 1.08 -36.42 6.98
N THR A 151 0.59 -36.13 5.78
CA THR A 151 0.60 -34.75 5.24
C THR A 151 -0.35 -33.83 6.01
N ILE A 152 -0.12 -32.51 6.00
CA ILE A 152 -1.01 -31.55 6.68
C ILE A 152 -2.45 -31.64 6.12
N ALA A 153 -2.58 -31.95 4.83
CA ALA A 153 -3.86 -32.15 4.17
C ALA A 153 -4.60 -33.38 4.71
N GLU A 154 -3.91 -34.50 4.91
CA GLU A 154 -4.48 -35.72 5.50
C GLU A 154 -4.91 -35.51 6.96
N ILE A 155 -4.09 -34.83 7.75
CA ILE A 155 -4.42 -34.51 9.15
C ILE A 155 -5.64 -33.59 9.22
N ALA A 156 -5.68 -32.57 8.35
CA ALA A 156 -6.81 -31.65 8.21
C ALA A 156 -8.10 -32.39 7.84
N ALA A 157 -8.04 -33.30 6.87
CA ALA A 157 -9.17 -34.12 6.46
C ALA A 157 -9.66 -35.03 7.60
N ARG A 158 -8.74 -35.68 8.33
CA ARG A 158 -9.06 -36.57 9.45
C ARG A 158 -9.71 -35.85 10.63
N LEU A 159 -9.32 -34.61 10.89
CA LEU A 159 -9.86 -33.78 11.97
C LEU A 159 -11.07 -32.94 11.54
N GLY A 160 -11.42 -32.90 10.26
CA GLY A 160 -12.46 -32.00 9.75
C GLY A 160 -12.12 -30.52 9.96
N ARG A 161 -10.84 -30.16 10.03
CA ARG A 161 -10.34 -28.79 10.28
C ARG A 161 -9.56 -28.27 9.07
N SER A 162 -9.43 -26.95 8.96
CA SER A 162 -8.55 -26.34 7.94
C SER A 162 -7.07 -26.64 8.23
N GLY A 163 -6.25 -26.83 7.19
CA GLY A 163 -4.80 -27.06 7.35
C GLY A 163 -4.07 -25.95 8.12
N SER A 164 -4.47 -24.68 7.94
CA SER A 164 -3.92 -23.55 8.72
C SER A 164 -4.26 -23.64 10.21
N GLY A 165 -5.47 -24.07 10.55
CA GLY A 165 -5.91 -24.34 11.93
C GLY A 165 -5.09 -25.45 12.58
N VAL A 166 -4.83 -26.55 11.86
CA VAL A 166 -3.98 -27.66 12.32
C VAL A 166 -2.56 -27.18 12.63
N ILE A 167 -1.95 -26.39 11.74
CA ILE A 167 -0.59 -25.83 11.93
C ILE A 167 -0.56 -24.92 13.17
N SER A 168 -1.54 -24.03 13.30
CA SER A 168 -1.63 -23.10 14.43
C SER A 168 -1.78 -23.84 15.76
N ARG A 169 -2.68 -24.84 15.83
CA ARG A 169 -2.88 -25.63 17.06
C ARG A 169 -1.64 -26.46 17.40
N ALA A 170 -1.01 -27.10 16.42
CA ALA A 170 0.20 -27.87 16.64
C ALA A 170 1.34 -27.00 17.19
N SER A 171 1.46 -25.75 16.71
CA SER A 171 2.41 -24.79 17.28
C SER A 171 2.08 -24.43 18.74
N HIS A 172 0.79 -24.28 19.08
CA HIS A 172 0.35 -24.05 20.46
C HIS A 172 0.62 -25.25 21.37
N LEU A 173 0.57 -26.48 20.85
CA LEU A 173 0.89 -27.71 21.58
C LEU A 173 2.40 -28.04 21.60
N GLY A 174 3.24 -27.19 21.01
CA GLY A 174 4.69 -27.41 20.94
C GLY A 174 5.12 -28.56 20.02
N LEU A 175 4.22 -29.04 19.15
CA LEU A 175 4.50 -30.16 18.26
C LEU A 175 5.37 -29.71 17.08
N ARG A 176 6.46 -30.44 16.87
CA ARG A 176 7.37 -30.29 15.72
C ARG A 176 7.32 -31.58 14.90
N ARG A 177 7.32 -31.45 13.57
CA ARG A 177 7.49 -32.62 12.70
C ARG A 177 8.93 -33.12 12.82
N PRO A 178 9.17 -34.43 12.95
CA PRO A 178 10.46 -35.00 12.60
C PRO A 178 10.66 -34.79 11.10
N GLU A 179 11.86 -34.40 10.73
CA GLU A 179 12.24 -33.88 9.41
C GLU A 179 11.79 -32.43 9.16
N GLY A 180 12.67 -31.51 9.56
CA GLY A 180 12.82 -30.25 8.82
C GLY A 180 13.20 -30.54 7.36
N PRO A 181 13.27 -29.52 6.49
CA PRO A 181 13.67 -29.71 5.09
C PRO A 181 14.94 -30.56 5.02
N LYS A 182 14.94 -31.65 4.24
CA LYS A 182 16.10 -32.53 4.08
C LYS A 182 17.37 -31.66 3.92
N PRO A 183 18.45 -31.94 4.65
CA PRO A 183 19.68 -31.15 4.52
C PRO A 183 20.11 -31.12 3.05
N TRP A 184 20.73 -30.01 2.64
CA TRP A 184 21.23 -29.88 1.28
C TRP A 184 22.39 -30.85 1.07
N HIS A 185 22.29 -31.73 0.07
CA HIS A 185 23.37 -32.68 -0.19
C HIS A 185 24.61 -31.92 -0.70
N PRO A 186 25.85 -32.20 -0.26
CA PRO A 186 27.04 -31.49 -0.71
C PRO A 186 27.15 -31.38 -2.25
N ASP A 187 26.86 -32.47 -2.97
CA ASP A 187 26.84 -32.47 -4.44
C ASP A 187 25.70 -31.64 -5.06
N GLU A 188 24.54 -31.59 -4.38
CA GLU A 188 23.42 -30.72 -4.75
C GLU A 188 23.85 -29.25 -4.64
N GLN A 189 24.56 -28.91 -3.55
CA GLN A 189 25.06 -27.56 -3.29
C GLN A 189 26.12 -27.15 -4.31
N ALA A 190 27.12 -28.00 -4.55
CA ALA A 190 28.20 -27.74 -5.50
C ALA A 190 27.66 -27.52 -6.92
N LEU A 191 26.71 -28.37 -7.35
CA LEU A 191 26.09 -28.23 -8.66
C LEU A 191 25.18 -26.99 -8.75
N ALA A 192 24.44 -26.66 -7.69
CA ALA A 192 23.61 -25.48 -7.64
C ALA A 192 24.44 -24.20 -7.75
N LEU A 193 25.58 -24.12 -7.04
CA LEU A 193 26.51 -23.00 -7.10
C LEU A 193 27.17 -22.90 -8.47
N LYS A 194 27.67 -24.02 -9.02
CA LYS A 194 28.24 -24.04 -10.38
C LYS A 194 27.25 -23.54 -11.43
N LEU A 195 26.02 -24.03 -11.43
CA LEU A 195 24.99 -23.57 -12.36
C LEU A 195 24.59 -22.10 -12.14
N ALA A 196 24.69 -21.62 -10.89
CA ALA A 196 24.45 -20.22 -10.58
C ALA A 196 25.59 -19.33 -11.11
N GLU A 197 26.85 -19.71 -10.91
CA GLU A 197 28.05 -19.06 -11.46
C GLU A 197 28.03 -19.02 -13.00
N GLU A 198 27.60 -20.11 -13.64
CA GLU A 198 27.38 -20.19 -15.09
C GLU A 198 26.21 -19.30 -15.59
N GLY A 199 25.44 -18.69 -14.69
CA GLY A 199 24.42 -17.70 -15.02
C GLY A 199 23.02 -18.27 -15.31
N TYR A 200 22.74 -19.53 -15.02
CA TYR A 200 21.39 -20.08 -15.21
C TYR A 200 20.37 -19.47 -14.24
N LEU A 201 19.12 -19.25 -14.68
CA LEU A 201 18.04 -18.75 -13.83
C LEU A 201 17.64 -19.79 -12.77
N TYR A 202 17.25 -19.37 -11.55
CA TYR A 202 16.89 -20.29 -10.46
C TYR A 202 15.82 -21.33 -10.83
N PRO A 203 14.76 -21.02 -11.60
CA PRO A 203 13.80 -22.03 -12.06
C PRO A 203 14.41 -23.07 -13.02
N VAL A 204 15.48 -22.73 -13.74
CA VAL A 204 16.22 -23.64 -14.63
C VAL A 204 17.17 -24.50 -13.82
N ILE A 205 17.89 -23.91 -12.84
CA ILE A 205 18.77 -24.65 -11.94
C ILE A 205 17.99 -25.72 -11.19
N ARG A 206 16.84 -25.37 -10.59
CA ARG A 206 15.98 -26.31 -9.86
C ARG A 206 15.53 -27.50 -10.73
N ARG A 207 15.19 -27.27 -12.00
CA ARG A 207 14.84 -28.33 -12.95
C ARG A 207 16.06 -29.21 -13.29
N LYS A 208 17.23 -28.61 -13.47
CA LYS A 208 18.48 -29.35 -13.74
C LYS A 208 18.93 -30.19 -12.53
N LEU A 209 18.77 -29.69 -11.31
CA LEU A 209 19.03 -30.45 -10.08
C LEU A 209 18.10 -31.66 -9.99
N ALA A 210 16.80 -31.47 -10.24
CA ALA A 210 15.83 -32.58 -10.27
C ALA A 210 16.14 -33.61 -11.36
N ALA A 211 16.54 -33.15 -12.56
CA ALA A 211 16.94 -34.05 -13.64
C ALA A 211 18.19 -34.89 -13.31
N LYS A 212 19.05 -34.43 -12.38
CA LYS A 212 20.19 -35.19 -11.86
C LYS A 212 19.84 -36.12 -10.68
N GLY A 213 18.57 -36.20 -10.30
CA GLY A 213 18.11 -37.07 -9.20
C GLY A 213 18.07 -36.41 -7.82
N PHE A 214 18.32 -35.10 -7.72
CA PHE A 214 18.15 -34.39 -6.45
C PHE A 214 16.68 -34.04 -6.16
N PRO A 215 16.28 -33.88 -4.89
CA PRO A 215 14.91 -33.50 -4.54
C PRO A 215 14.49 -32.16 -5.16
N PHE A 216 13.28 -32.09 -5.73
CA PHE A 216 12.76 -30.83 -6.25
C PHE A 216 12.31 -29.91 -5.10
N ARG A 217 13.14 -28.91 -4.77
CA ARG A 217 12.88 -27.96 -3.67
C ARG A 217 12.08 -26.74 -4.12
N ALA A 218 11.34 -26.14 -3.18
CA ALA A 218 10.64 -24.86 -3.39
C ALA A 218 11.61 -23.72 -3.70
N GLU A 219 11.14 -22.71 -4.44
CA GLU A 219 11.99 -21.59 -4.86
C GLU A 219 12.50 -20.77 -3.68
N SER A 220 11.65 -20.52 -2.69
CA SER A 220 12.02 -19.80 -1.46
C SER A 220 13.13 -20.53 -0.68
N SER A 221 13.05 -21.85 -0.57
CA SER A 221 14.10 -22.67 0.07
C SER A 221 15.41 -22.62 -0.70
N PHE A 222 15.35 -22.67 -2.03
CA PHE A 222 16.52 -22.55 -2.90
C PHE A 222 17.18 -21.18 -2.81
N GLN A 223 16.39 -20.10 -2.77
CA GLN A 223 16.89 -18.74 -2.58
C GLN A 223 17.59 -18.57 -1.22
N ALA A 224 16.99 -19.09 -0.14
CA ALA A 224 17.59 -19.06 1.20
C ALA A 224 18.92 -19.83 1.26
N PHE A 225 19.00 -20.99 0.60
CA PHE A 225 20.23 -21.77 0.48
C PHE A 225 21.32 -21.00 -0.27
N ILE A 226 21.03 -20.50 -1.47
CA ILE A 226 21.99 -19.78 -2.29
C ILE A 226 22.53 -18.54 -1.57
N ALA A 227 21.66 -17.81 -0.85
CA ALA A 227 22.06 -16.69 -0.02
C ALA A 227 22.96 -17.11 1.16
N ALA A 228 22.63 -18.21 1.85
CA ALA A 228 23.43 -18.75 2.95
C ALA A 228 24.80 -19.27 2.49
N SER A 229 24.91 -19.74 1.24
CA SER A 229 26.18 -20.13 0.60
C SER A 229 27.05 -18.94 0.18
N GLY A 230 26.64 -17.71 0.50
CA GLY A 230 27.38 -16.49 0.13
C GLY A 230 27.23 -16.09 -1.33
N TYR A 231 26.48 -16.85 -2.14
CA TYR A 231 26.20 -16.49 -3.52
C TYR A 231 25.04 -15.49 -3.55
N HIS A 232 25.38 -14.22 -3.72
CA HIS A 232 24.41 -13.16 -3.95
C HIS A 232 24.34 -12.86 -5.45
N ARG A 233 23.25 -13.29 -6.09
CA ARG A 233 22.95 -12.81 -7.43
C ARG A 233 22.47 -11.36 -7.31
N GLY A 234 23.42 -10.43 -7.36
CA GLY A 234 23.10 -9.03 -7.60
C GLY A 234 22.28 -8.98 -8.89
N TRP A 235 21.01 -8.63 -8.78
CA TRP A 235 20.05 -8.72 -9.88
C TRP A 235 20.55 -7.95 -11.11
N GLY A 236 20.97 -8.68 -12.16
CA GLY A 236 21.25 -8.12 -13.49
C GLY A 236 22.60 -8.54 -14.06
N ARG A 237 22.69 -8.44 -15.40
CA ARG A 237 23.90 -8.52 -16.25
C ARG A 237 25.19 -8.08 -15.52
N PRO A 238 26.35 -8.74 -15.69
CA PRO A 238 27.61 -8.26 -15.11
C PRO A 238 27.87 -6.80 -15.51
N TRP A 239 28.40 -5.99 -14.60
CA TRP A 239 28.84 -4.63 -14.93
C TRP A 239 30.12 -4.74 -15.76
N ILE A 240 30.10 -4.16 -16.97
CA ILE A 240 31.32 -3.99 -17.77
C ILE A 240 32.06 -2.72 -17.33
N GLU A 241 33.35 -2.63 -17.60
CA GLU A 241 34.18 -1.51 -17.11
C GLU A 241 33.68 -0.16 -17.66
N GLU A 242 33.16 -0.13 -18.89
CA GLU A 242 32.57 1.07 -19.49
C GLU A 242 31.32 1.55 -18.73
N GLU A 243 30.51 0.63 -18.19
CA GLU A 243 29.36 0.99 -17.35
C GLU A 243 29.82 1.52 -15.98
N CYS A 244 30.92 0.96 -15.44
CA CYS A 244 31.56 1.45 -14.22
C CYS A 244 32.11 2.87 -14.42
N ASP A 245 32.75 3.14 -15.55
CA ASP A 245 33.26 4.46 -15.91
C ASP A 245 32.15 5.50 -16.06
N LEU A 246 31.05 5.14 -16.72
CA LEU A 246 29.89 6.01 -16.82
C LEU A 246 29.26 6.31 -15.45
N LEU A 247 29.30 5.35 -14.53
CA LEU A 247 28.85 5.55 -13.15
C LEU A 247 29.80 6.46 -12.37
N ARG A 248 31.12 6.26 -12.48
CA ARG A 248 32.14 7.16 -11.87
C ARG A 248 31.98 8.58 -12.39
N GLN A 249 31.84 8.74 -13.71
CA GLN A 249 31.64 10.03 -14.35
C GLN A 249 30.36 10.70 -13.85
N ALA A 250 29.23 9.99 -13.80
CA ALA A 250 27.98 10.54 -13.30
C ALA A 250 28.07 11.01 -11.84
N TYR A 251 28.85 10.31 -11.01
CA TYR A 251 29.13 10.73 -9.63
C TYR A 251 30.07 11.94 -9.57
N GLN A 252 31.01 12.11 -10.50
CA GLN A 252 31.89 13.28 -10.55
C GLN A 252 31.15 14.53 -11.06
N THR A 253 30.32 14.39 -12.10
CA THR A 253 29.56 15.49 -12.72
C THR A 253 28.30 15.84 -11.92
N GLY A 254 27.82 14.94 -11.05
CA GLY A 254 26.59 15.10 -10.30
C GLY A 254 25.34 14.98 -11.19
N ASP A 255 25.40 14.07 -12.15
CA ASP A 255 24.35 13.79 -13.12
C ASP A 255 23.17 13.02 -12.49
N ASN A 256 22.02 13.05 -13.18
CA ASN A 256 20.83 12.36 -12.71
C ASN A 256 20.99 10.83 -12.86
N LEU A 257 21.13 10.13 -11.73
CA LEU A 257 21.26 8.67 -11.68
C LEU A 257 20.04 7.92 -12.24
N VAL A 258 18.86 8.55 -12.33
CA VAL A 258 17.68 7.99 -12.99
C VAL A 258 17.85 7.98 -14.51
N ALA A 259 18.36 9.07 -15.10
CA ALA A 259 18.68 9.11 -16.52
C ALA A 259 19.78 8.08 -16.86
N LEU A 260 20.78 7.94 -15.99
CA LEU A 260 21.79 6.88 -16.10
C LEU A 260 21.17 5.48 -16.00
N SER A 261 20.21 5.26 -15.09
CA SER A 261 19.43 4.02 -14.97
C SER A 261 18.75 3.64 -16.28
N HIS A 262 18.08 4.58 -16.92
CA HIS A 262 17.42 4.35 -18.21
C HIS A 262 18.44 4.11 -19.34
N ARG A 263 19.52 4.88 -19.38
CA ARG A 263 20.59 4.74 -20.38
C ARG A 263 21.32 3.40 -20.30
N LEU A 264 21.60 2.93 -19.09
CA LEU A 264 22.28 1.64 -18.85
C LEU A 264 21.30 0.45 -18.86
N GLY A 265 19.99 0.70 -18.91
CA GLY A 265 18.96 -0.35 -18.77
C GLY A 265 19.04 -1.10 -17.43
N ARG A 266 19.60 -0.46 -16.40
CA ARG A 266 19.77 -1.03 -15.05
C ARG A 266 18.72 -0.47 -14.11
N SER A 267 18.36 -1.22 -13.07
CA SER A 267 17.48 -0.71 -12.02
C SER A 267 18.24 0.28 -11.12
N ARG A 268 17.50 1.21 -10.50
CA ARG A 268 18.06 2.16 -9.51
C ARG A 268 18.78 1.45 -8.37
N HIS A 269 18.30 0.26 -7.99
CA HIS A 269 18.92 -0.55 -6.94
C HIS A 269 20.28 -1.12 -7.37
N SER A 270 20.37 -1.60 -8.62
CA SER A 270 21.62 -2.08 -9.21
C SER A 270 22.68 -0.96 -9.29
N ILE A 271 22.28 0.26 -9.62
CA ILE A 271 23.20 1.42 -9.63
C ILE A 271 23.68 1.73 -8.22
N ARG A 272 22.77 1.77 -7.23
CA ARG A 272 23.13 2.05 -5.84
C ARG A 272 24.13 1.04 -5.28
N TRP A 273 23.93 -0.24 -5.59
CA TRP A 273 24.84 -1.30 -5.15
C TRP A 273 26.20 -1.22 -5.83
N LYS A 274 26.25 -0.99 -7.14
CA LYS A 274 27.53 -0.83 -7.82
C LYS A 274 28.27 0.42 -7.35
N ALA A 275 27.56 1.51 -7.07
CA ALA A 275 28.15 2.70 -6.49
C ALA A 275 28.71 2.46 -5.08
N ALA A 276 28.10 1.58 -4.28
CA ALA A 276 28.65 1.16 -2.99
C ALA A 276 29.92 0.30 -3.17
N GLU A 277 29.89 -0.66 -4.10
CA GLU A 277 31.06 -1.49 -4.44
C GLU A 277 32.25 -0.65 -4.95
N LEU A 278 31.98 0.39 -5.74
CA LEU A 278 33.00 1.33 -6.26
C LEU A 278 33.40 2.43 -5.25
N ASN A 279 32.92 2.37 -4.01
CA ASN A 279 33.15 3.40 -2.96
C ASN A 279 32.70 4.82 -3.35
N LEU A 280 31.72 4.94 -4.24
CA LEU A 280 31.11 6.21 -4.66
C LEU A 280 29.94 6.63 -3.76
N SER A 281 29.55 5.80 -2.78
CA SER A 281 28.44 6.12 -1.88
C SER A 281 28.75 7.36 -1.04
N GLY A 282 27.88 8.38 -1.13
CA GLY A 282 28.04 9.64 -0.39
C GLY A 282 28.95 10.67 -1.07
N THR A 283 29.66 10.33 -2.14
CA THR A 283 30.52 11.27 -2.89
C THR A 283 29.77 12.06 -3.95
N HIS A 284 28.49 11.74 -4.19
CA HIS A 284 27.69 12.42 -5.20
C HIS A 284 27.47 13.91 -4.83
N PRO A 285 27.87 14.87 -5.70
CA PRO A 285 27.79 16.32 -5.44
C PRO A 285 26.39 16.80 -5.08
N LYS A 286 25.37 16.07 -5.55
CA LYS A 286 23.96 16.30 -5.21
C LYS A 286 23.45 15.13 -4.37
N PRO A 287 23.56 15.16 -3.04
CA PRO A 287 23.15 14.04 -2.16
C PRO A 287 21.67 13.63 -2.33
N ASN A 288 20.85 14.53 -2.90
CA ASN A 288 19.43 14.31 -3.21
C ASN A 288 19.13 13.97 -4.68
N GLY A 289 20.13 13.66 -5.51
CA GLY A 289 20.01 13.43 -6.96
C GLY A 289 19.08 12.29 -7.40
N ALA A 290 18.46 11.58 -6.46
CA ALA A 290 17.41 10.59 -6.70
C ALA A 290 15.97 11.15 -6.60
N ARG A 291 15.78 12.43 -6.25
CA ARG A 291 14.45 13.05 -6.15
C ARG A 291 13.99 13.52 -7.54
N GLN A 292 12.76 13.13 -7.90
CA GLN A 292 12.12 13.32 -9.21
C GLN A 292 11.77 14.79 -9.55
N GLY A 293 12.52 15.80 -9.08
CA GLY A 293 12.18 17.19 -9.37
C GLY A 293 13.36 18.14 -9.31
N ARG A 294 13.19 19.30 -9.98
CA ARG A 294 14.07 20.48 -9.90
C ARG A 294 14.47 20.76 -8.43
N PRO A 295 15.68 21.25 -8.14
CA PRO A 295 16.00 21.74 -6.78
C PRO A 295 15.00 22.81 -6.31
N TRP A 296 14.74 22.93 -5.01
CA TRP A 296 13.96 24.06 -4.49
C TRP A 296 14.80 25.33 -4.59
N SER A 297 14.28 26.36 -5.25
CA SER A 297 14.93 27.66 -5.32
C SER A 297 14.53 28.55 -4.12
N GLU A 298 15.31 29.60 -3.83
CA GLU A 298 14.92 30.58 -2.81
C GLU A 298 13.58 31.26 -3.13
N ALA A 299 13.31 31.53 -4.41
CA ALA A 299 12.03 32.04 -4.87
C ALA A 299 10.88 31.04 -4.64
N ASP A 300 11.13 29.73 -4.79
CA ASP A 300 10.13 28.69 -4.50
C ASP A 300 9.82 28.66 -2.99
N ASP A 301 10.83 28.85 -2.14
CA ASP A 301 10.68 28.90 -0.68
C ASP A 301 9.96 30.18 -0.23
N GLU A 302 10.24 31.32 -0.86
CA GLU A 302 9.51 32.57 -0.62
C GLU A 302 8.04 32.45 -1.03
N MET A 303 7.77 31.85 -2.19
CA MET A 303 6.42 31.55 -2.66
C MET A 303 5.66 30.64 -1.68
N LEU A 304 6.34 29.63 -1.12
CA LEU A 304 5.79 28.79 -0.04
C LEU A 304 5.50 29.59 1.22
N ARG A 305 6.44 30.42 1.72
CA ARG A 305 6.23 31.22 2.94
C ARG A 305 5.08 32.22 2.79
N ALA A 306 4.93 32.82 1.62
CA ALA A 306 3.90 33.81 1.35
C ALA A 306 2.50 33.19 1.21
N ASN A 307 2.40 32.00 0.61
CA ASN A 307 1.13 31.45 0.13
C ASN A 307 0.70 30.13 0.79
N TYR A 308 1.52 29.50 1.62
CA TYR A 308 1.19 28.26 2.31
C TYR A 308 0.62 28.54 3.72
N GLY A 309 -0.56 28.02 4.02
CA GLY A 309 -1.15 28.07 5.36
C GLY A 309 -2.65 28.40 5.38
N ARG A 310 -3.19 28.64 6.58
CA ARG A 310 -4.64 28.86 6.78
C ARG A 310 -5.10 30.14 6.08
N GLY A 311 -6.16 30.02 5.28
CA GLY A 311 -6.76 31.17 4.58
C GLY A 311 -5.88 31.78 3.50
N ARG A 312 -4.87 31.05 3.02
CA ARG A 312 -4.04 31.39 1.87
C ARG A 312 -4.45 30.53 0.66
N MET A 313 -3.59 30.42 -0.34
CA MET A 313 -3.85 29.65 -1.54
C MET A 313 -4.08 28.17 -1.22
N LYS A 314 -4.97 27.52 -1.97
CA LYS A 314 -5.14 26.08 -1.85
C LYS A 314 -3.86 25.39 -2.28
N THR A 315 -3.43 24.37 -1.56
CA THR A 315 -2.17 23.68 -1.85
C THR A 315 -2.15 23.03 -3.23
N CYS A 316 -3.31 22.77 -3.85
CA CYS A 316 -3.38 22.34 -5.24
C CYS A 316 -2.99 23.43 -6.24
N GLU A 317 -3.39 24.67 -5.99
CA GLU A 317 -3.05 25.83 -6.83
C GLU A 317 -1.58 26.18 -6.65
N LEU A 318 -1.08 26.17 -5.40
CA LEU A 318 0.33 26.37 -5.10
C LEU A 318 1.22 25.30 -5.74
N ALA A 319 0.77 24.05 -5.74
CA ALA A 319 1.44 22.94 -6.44
C ALA A 319 1.49 23.14 -7.96
N GLY A 320 0.40 23.66 -8.55
CA GLY A 320 0.35 24.03 -9.97
C GLY A 320 1.29 25.18 -10.31
N LEU A 321 1.32 26.23 -9.49
CA LEU A 321 2.21 27.39 -9.68
C LEU A 321 3.70 27.03 -9.57
N LEU A 322 4.04 26.09 -8.69
CA LEU A 322 5.42 25.62 -8.52
C LEU A 322 5.82 24.52 -9.51
N ASP A 323 4.89 24.04 -10.33
CA ASP A 323 5.03 22.87 -11.21
C ASP A 323 5.58 21.64 -10.44
N ARG A 324 4.96 21.34 -9.29
CA ARG A 324 5.35 20.24 -8.39
C ARG A 324 4.14 19.42 -7.95
N PRO A 325 4.33 18.14 -7.60
CA PRO A 325 3.26 17.38 -6.94
C PRO A 325 2.97 17.94 -5.54
N LYS A 326 1.71 17.89 -5.11
CA LYS A 326 1.25 18.34 -3.78
C LYS A 326 2.09 17.77 -2.63
N SER A 327 2.52 16.52 -2.77
CA SER A 327 3.38 15.84 -1.78
C SER A 327 4.75 16.49 -1.62
N ALA A 328 5.35 17.02 -2.69
CA ALA A 328 6.61 17.75 -2.61
C ALA A 328 6.43 19.09 -1.88
N VAL A 329 5.33 19.79 -2.14
CA VAL A 329 4.94 21.03 -1.47
C VAL A 329 4.75 20.80 0.04
N TYR A 330 3.99 19.76 0.44
CA TYR A 330 3.81 19.41 1.85
C TYR A 330 5.15 19.12 2.55
N ASN A 331 5.99 18.30 1.94
CA ASN A 331 7.28 17.92 2.52
C ASN A 331 8.23 19.13 2.64
N ARG A 332 8.24 20.02 1.64
CA ARG A 332 9.08 21.22 1.69
C ARG A 332 8.56 22.19 2.75
N ALA A 333 7.25 22.44 2.79
CA ALA A 333 6.64 23.28 3.80
C ALA A 333 6.90 22.77 5.23
N PHE A 334 6.79 21.45 5.45
CA PHE A 334 7.19 20.82 6.71
C PHE A 334 8.66 21.07 7.05
N THR A 335 9.56 20.96 6.06
CA THR A 335 11.00 21.24 6.23
C THR A 335 11.25 22.71 6.59
N LEU A 336 10.45 23.63 6.05
CA LEU A 336 10.50 25.06 6.35
C LEU A 336 9.76 25.44 7.64
N GLY A 337 9.16 24.47 8.36
CA GLY A 337 8.40 24.71 9.58
C GLY A 337 7.06 25.42 9.37
N LEU A 338 6.53 25.40 8.14
CA LEU A 338 5.27 26.07 7.80
C LEU A 338 4.08 25.20 8.22
N ASP A 339 3.14 25.81 8.96
CA ASP A 339 1.92 25.14 9.37
C ASP A 339 0.94 25.01 8.20
N HIS A 340 0.34 23.83 8.07
CA HIS A 340 -0.56 23.50 6.98
C HIS A 340 -1.94 24.16 7.14
N GLY A 341 -2.26 24.69 8.33
CA GLY A 341 -3.43 25.53 8.57
C GLY A 341 -4.79 24.82 8.59
N TYR A 342 -4.86 23.56 8.12
CA TYR A 342 -6.05 22.69 8.17
C TYR A 342 -6.30 22.10 9.56
N CYS A 343 -5.32 22.13 10.46
CA CYS A 343 -5.51 21.70 11.84
C CYS A 343 -6.25 22.80 12.61
N ARG A 344 -7.55 22.62 12.86
CA ARG A 344 -8.24 23.40 13.89
C ARG A 344 -7.58 23.09 15.24
N ASP A 345 -7.13 24.10 15.96
CA ASP A 345 -6.49 23.94 17.27
C ASP A 345 -7.40 23.20 18.24
N TRP A 346 -6.81 22.38 19.11
CA TRP A 346 -7.54 21.68 20.14
C TRP A 346 -7.75 22.59 21.34
N THR A 347 -8.99 22.76 21.73
CA THR A 347 -9.34 23.53 22.93
C THR A 347 -9.32 22.62 24.17
N PRO A 348 -9.04 23.16 25.38
CA PRO A 348 -9.12 22.40 26.62
C PRO A 348 -10.50 21.75 26.83
N ASP A 349 -11.57 22.43 26.42
CA ASP A 349 -12.94 21.90 26.44
C ASP A 349 -13.11 20.66 25.57
N GLU A 350 -12.49 20.64 24.39
CA GLU A 350 -12.53 19.48 23.49
C GLU A 350 -11.79 18.29 24.09
N ASP A 351 -10.68 18.51 24.79
CA ASP A 351 -9.97 17.43 25.52
C ASP A 351 -10.82 16.92 26.69
N LEU A 352 -11.50 17.81 27.40
CA LEU A 352 -12.44 17.46 28.48
C LEU A 352 -13.61 16.61 27.94
N LEU A 353 -14.19 17.02 26.81
CA LEU A 353 -15.23 16.27 26.10
C LEU A 353 -14.76 14.85 25.71
N ILE A 354 -13.53 14.70 25.21
CA ILE A 354 -12.97 13.37 24.89
C ILE A 354 -12.83 12.51 26.16
N ARG A 355 -12.38 13.09 27.28
CA ARG A 355 -12.24 12.38 28.56
C ARG A 355 -13.59 11.91 29.11
N ILE A 356 -14.61 12.78 29.11
CA ILE A 356 -15.95 12.46 29.60
C ILE A 356 -16.61 11.42 28.71
N ALA A 357 -16.52 11.59 27.39
CA ALA A 357 -17.07 10.63 26.43
C ALA A 357 -16.43 9.24 26.55
N HIS A 358 -15.12 9.16 26.80
CA HIS A 358 -14.43 7.90 27.07
C HIS A 358 -14.93 7.25 28.36
N ALA A 359 -15.03 8.01 29.46
CA ALA A 359 -15.49 7.51 30.75
C ALA A 359 -16.96 7.02 30.71
N ALA A 360 -17.82 7.70 29.94
CA ALA A 360 -19.23 7.37 29.78
C ALA A 360 -19.50 6.32 28.69
N GLY A 361 -18.47 5.79 28.01
CA GLY A 361 -18.62 4.76 26.96
C GLY A 361 -19.31 5.26 25.67
N VAL A 362 -19.23 6.57 25.38
CA VAL A 362 -19.80 7.17 24.17
C VAL A 362 -18.97 6.75 22.94
N SER A 363 -19.64 6.45 21.84
CA SER A 363 -18.97 6.07 20.59
C SER A 363 -18.15 7.25 20.03
N MET A 364 -16.94 6.95 19.55
CA MET A 364 -16.07 7.89 18.85
C MET A 364 -16.77 8.58 17.66
N ILE A 365 -17.66 7.88 16.96
CA ILE A 365 -18.39 8.43 15.81
C ILE A 365 -19.39 9.51 16.28
N ASP A 366 -20.08 9.27 17.39
CA ASP A 366 -21.05 10.22 17.93
C ASP A 366 -20.34 11.43 18.54
N LEU A 367 -19.23 11.20 19.27
CA LEU A 367 -18.36 12.25 19.76
C LEU A 367 -17.84 13.14 18.62
N ALA A 368 -17.36 12.54 17.52
CA ALA A 368 -16.84 13.28 16.37
C ALA A 368 -17.92 14.15 15.69
N LYS A 369 -19.17 13.66 15.61
CA LYS A 369 -20.32 14.45 15.13
C LYS A 369 -20.59 15.66 16.01
N VAL A 370 -20.59 15.50 17.34
CA VAL A 370 -20.78 16.60 18.30
C VAL A 370 -19.65 17.64 18.20
N MET A 371 -18.41 17.17 18.05
CA MET A 371 -17.25 18.05 17.91
C MET A 371 -17.13 18.70 16.52
N ARG A 372 -17.93 18.24 15.54
CA ARG A 372 -17.82 18.60 14.12
C ARG A 372 -16.39 18.41 13.59
N ARG A 373 -15.76 17.30 13.95
CA ARG A 373 -14.41 16.91 13.51
C ARG A 373 -14.46 15.53 12.87
N ASP A 374 -13.46 15.23 12.04
CA ASP A 374 -13.31 13.89 11.49
C ASP A 374 -12.97 12.87 12.60
N PRO A 375 -13.62 11.70 12.65
CA PRO A 375 -13.39 10.69 13.68
C PRO A 375 -11.92 10.24 13.80
N THR A 376 -11.17 10.21 12.69
CA THR A 376 -9.75 9.84 12.70
C THR A 376 -8.89 10.89 13.38
N ILE A 377 -9.25 12.16 13.25
CA ILE A 377 -8.55 13.29 13.89
C ILE A 377 -8.82 13.30 15.39
N VAL A 378 -10.06 13.03 15.81
CA VAL A 378 -10.42 12.86 17.24
C VAL A 378 -9.71 11.65 17.84
N SER A 379 -9.65 10.53 17.13
CA SER A 379 -8.90 9.34 17.57
C SER A 379 -7.41 9.61 17.78
N LYS A 380 -6.76 10.34 16.87
CA LYS A 380 -5.34 10.74 17.03
C LYS A 380 -5.14 11.64 18.24
N ARG A 381 -6.07 12.56 18.52
CA ARG A 381 -6.00 13.40 19.72
C ARG A 381 -6.21 12.59 21.00
N ALA A 382 -7.20 11.68 21.02
CA ALA A 382 -7.45 10.78 22.15
C ALA A 382 -6.19 9.99 22.53
N ILE A 383 -5.49 9.41 21.55
CA ILE A 383 -4.23 8.69 21.77
C ILE A 383 -3.17 9.61 22.39
N LYS A 384 -3.05 10.84 21.88
CA LYS A 384 -2.07 11.83 22.39
C LYS A 384 -2.34 12.25 23.84
N ILE A 385 -3.60 12.23 24.29
CA ILE A 385 -3.98 12.48 25.69
C ILE A 385 -4.06 11.19 26.54
N GLY A 386 -3.65 10.05 25.99
CA GLY A 386 -3.52 8.76 26.68
C GLY A 386 -4.77 7.87 26.68
N LEU A 387 -5.75 8.13 25.81
CA LEU A 387 -7.03 7.41 25.75
C LEU A 387 -7.16 6.61 24.44
N SER A 388 -7.77 5.42 24.51
CA SER A 388 -7.97 4.55 23.35
C SER A 388 -9.43 4.10 23.25
N PHE A 389 -10.10 4.49 22.17
CA PHE A 389 -11.48 4.10 21.88
C PHE A 389 -11.50 2.79 21.06
N SER A 390 -10.99 1.72 21.65
CA SER A 390 -11.03 0.36 21.11
C SER A 390 -12.48 -0.03 20.74
N GLN A 391 -12.66 -0.59 19.54
CA GLN A 391 -13.98 -1.00 19.02
C GLN A 391 -14.64 -2.15 19.81
N ARG A 392 -13.92 -2.82 20.72
CA ARG A 392 -14.40 -4.03 21.39
C ARG A 392 -14.97 -3.79 22.79
N ASP A 393 -14.56 -2.73 23.48
CA ASP A 393 -14.92 -2.56 24.90
C ASP A 393 -16.19 -1.71 25.11
N HIS A 394 -16.63 -0.97 24.07
CA HIS A 394 -17.75 -0.02 24.17
C HIS A 394 -18.82 -0.16 23.07
N ALA A 395 -18.81 -1.28 22.33
CA ALA A 395 -19.86 -1.55 21.35
C ALA A 395 -21.13 -2.04 22.06
N ALA A 396 -22.10 -1.15 22.27
CA ALA A 396 -23.42 -1.54 22.74
C ALA A 396 -24.05 -2.62 21.80
N PRO A 397 -24.83 -3.57 22.34
CA PRO A 397 -25.51 -4.61 21.56
C PRO A 397 -26.31 -4.04 20.37
N ARG A 398 -26.30 -4.77 19.25
CA ARG A 398 -26.78 -4.31 17.92
C ARG A 398 -28.25 -3.86 17.94
N ASN A 399 -29.05 -4.39 18.85
CA ASN A 399 -30.47 -4.15 19.10
C ASN A 399 -30.81 -2.83 19.84
N LEU A 400 -29.82 -2.12 20.41
CA LEU A 400 -30.03 -0.83 21.10
C LEU A 400 -29.62 0.39 20.26
N ARG A 401 -29.12 0.19 19.03
CA ARG A 401 -28.64 1.28 18.16
C ARG A 401 -29.75 2.17 17.61
N ALA A 402 -30.98 1.64 17.50
CA ALA A 402 -32.12 2.33 16.91
C ALA A 402 -32.76 3.40 17.84
N HIS A 403 -32.48 3.35 19.16
CA HIS A 403 -33.05 4.27 20.16
C HIS A 403 -32.00 5.20 20.80
N ARG A 404 -30.89 5.47 20.13
CA ARG A 404 -29.88 6.38 20.69
C ARG A 404 -30.45 7.80 20.77
N PRO A 405 -30.48 8.44 21.96
CA PRO A 405 -30.79 9.86 22.04
C PRO A 405 -29.72 10.62 21.24
N VAL A 406 -30.14 11.67 20.54
CA VAL A 406 -29.21 12.60 19.88
C VAL A 406 -28.39 13.25 20.98
N LEU A 407 -27.14 12.81 21.14
CA LEU A 407 -26.21 13.41 22.09
C LEU A 407 -25.77 14.76 21.52
N ASP A 408 -26.10 15.84 22.21
CA ASP A 408 -25.53 17.15 21.95
C ASP A 408 -24.34 17.43 22.89
N ARG A 409 -23.67 18.57 22.70
CA ARG A 409 -22.48 18.94 23.50
C ARG A 409 -22.84 19.08 24.98
N ALA A 410 -24.03 19.57 25.29
CA ALA A 410 -24.51 19.75 26.66
C ALA A 410 -24.81 18.40 27.34
N ALA A 411 -25.40 17.44 26.62
CA ALA A 411 -25.67 16.10 27.10
C ALA A 411 -24.38 15.35 27.44
N ILE A 412 -23.34 15.45 26.61
CA ILE A 412 -22.05 14.81 26.92
C ILE A 412 -21.40 15.45 28.16
N LEU A 413 -21.46 16.77 28.30
CA LEU A 413 -20.93 17.44 29.50
C LEU A 413 -21.74 17.09 30.76
N ALA A 414 -23.04 16.88 30.65
CA ALA A 414 -23.90 16.45 31.75
C ALA A 414 -23.60 15.02 32.25
N LEU A 415 -23.03 14.15 31.41
CA LEU A 415 -22.57 12.81 31.81
C LEU A 415 -21.38 12.86 32.80
N ALA A 416 -20.76 14.03 33.01
CA ALA A 416 -19.71 14.22 34.01
C ALA A 416 -20.25 14.51 35.42
N ALA A 417 -21.56 14.74 35.58
CA ALA A 417 -22.15 15.00 36.90
C ALA A 417 -22.13 13.71 37.73
N PRO A 418 -21.60 13.72 38.97
CA PRO A 418 -21.71 12.57 39.86
C PRO A 418 -23.19 12.34 40.14
N THR A 419 -23.73 11.23 39.66
CA THR A 419 -25.08 10.80 40.03
C THR A 419 -25.10 10.56 41.54
N GLY A 420 -25.70 11.49 42.28
CA GLY A 420 -26.20 11.24 43.63
C GLY A 420 -27.18 10.07 43.63
N PRO A 421 -27.50 9.51 44.82
CA PRO A 421 -28.09 8.19 44.95
C PRO A 421 -29.58 8.20 44.58
N ALA A 422 -29.88 8.18 43.28
CA ALA A 422 -31.20 7.86 42.77
C ALA A 422 -31.05 7.29 41.35
N GLY A 423 -31.13 5.96 41.25
CA GLY A 423 -31.46 5.23 40.02
C GLY A 423 -30.43 5.32 38.90
N ASP A 424 -29.33 4.59 39.01
CA ASP A 424 -28.45 4.27 37.88
C ASP A 424 -28.95 2.98 37.18
N PRO A 425 -29.53 3.04 35.97
CA PRO A 425 -29.97 1.85 35.25
C PRO A 425 -28.82 1.06 34.62
N TRP A 426 -27.55 1.46 34.79
CA TRP A 426 -26.38 0.84 34.17
C TRP A 426 -25.39 0.21 35.16
N ARG A 427 -25.74 0.11 36.45
CA ARG A 427 -24.94 -0.62 37.45
C ARG A 427 -25.13 -2.13 37.36
N SER A 428 -24.57 -2.74 36.31
CA SER A 428 -24.32 -4.18 36.30
C SER A 428 -23.18 -4.58 35.37
N PHE A 429 -22.00 -3.98 35.52
CA PHE A 429 -20.76 -4.59 35.00
C PHE A 429 -19.66 -4.54 36.05
N LYS A 430 -19.22 -5.75 36.44
CA LYS A 430 -18.23 -6.03 37.47
C LYS A 430 -16.93 -5.26 37.20
N VAL A 431 -16.46 -4.59 38.25
CA VAL A 431 -15.07 -4.13 38.38
C VAL A 431 -14.17 -5.37 38.35
N VAL A 432 -13.42 -5.56 37.26
CA VAL A 432 -12.23 -6.42 37.28
C VAL A 432 -11.07 -5.55 37.73
N ARG A 433 -10.57 -5.80 38.95
CA ARG A 433 -9.32 -5.22 39.46
C ARG A 433 -8.18 -5.60 38.53
N VAL A 434 -7.47 -4.61 37.99
CA VAL A 434 -6.16 -4.83 37.38
C VAL A 434 -5.14 -4.85 38.51
N PHE A 435 -4.43 -5.98 38.63
CA PHE A 435 -3.31 -6.17 39.55
C PHE A 435 -2.18 -5.17 39.23
N GLY A 436 -1.65 -4.53 40.27
CA GLY A 436 -0.32 -3.95 40.24
C GLY A 436 0.73 -5.05 40.37
N HIS A 437 1.87 -4.86 39.72
CA HIS A 437 3.10 -5.58 40.01
C HIS A 437 4.11 -4.57 40.55
N ASP A 438 4.72 -4.95 41.68
CA ASP A 438 5.90 -4.37 42.30
C ASP A 438 7.10 -4.33 41.34
#